data_AF-A0A1H2PSN7-F1
#
_entry.id   AF-A0A1H2PSN7-F1
#
_cell.length_a   1.000
_cell.length_b   1.000
_cell.length_c   1.000
_cell.angle_alpha   90.00
_cell.angle_beta   90.00
_cell.angle_gamma   90.00
#
_symmetry.space_group_name_H-M   'P 1'
#
loop_
_entity.id
_entity.type
_entity.pdbx_description
1 polymer ?
#
loop_
_entity_poly.entity_id
_entity_poly.type
_entity_poly.pdbx_seq_one_letter_code
_entity_poly.pdbx_strand_id
1 'polypeptide(L)'
;MAYSPPTTFVDVTPTNGGSTTIPVSDGGTPLTLCLKHTSVLLTHTFVWPADAPDGQKVEIACPVAITTVAHSLATGAAAMGMITSMVAGAGGTYRFRGSNKTWYKVS
;
A
#
# COMPACT_ATOMS: atom_id res chain seq x y z
N MET A 1 -24.55 3.97 17.80
CA MET A 1 -23.37 3.12 17.54
C MET A 1 -22.82 3.51 16.18
N ALA A 2 -21.59 4.00 16.12
CA ALA A 2 -20.94 4.23 14.83
C ALA A 2 -20.52 2.87 14.27
N TYR A 3 -21.14 2.45 13.17
CA TYR A 3 -20.71 1.28 12.41
C TYR A 3 -19.37 1.64 11.75
N SER A 4 -18.28 1.04 12.22
CA SER A 4 -17.03 1.03 11.45
C SER A 4 -17.17 -0.11 10.44
N PRO A 5 -17.08 0.15 9.13
CA PRO A 5 -17.12 -0.92 8.14
C PRO A 5 -15.99 -1.92 8.40
N PRO A 6 -16.18 -3.21 8.06
CA PRO A 6 -15.10 -4.18 8.14
C PRO A 6 -13.91 -3.65 7.32
N THR A 7 -12.72 -3.75 7.87
CA THR A 7 -11.45 -3.42 7.20
C THR A 7 -10.69 -4.71 7.05
N THR A 8 -10.16 -4.97 5.87
CA THR A 8 -9.29 -6.14 5.67
C THR A 8 -7.92 -5.79 6.21
N PHE A 9 -7.44 -6.54 7.20
CA PHE A 9 -6.10 -6.38 7.78
C PHE A 9 -5.15 -7.42 7.22
N VAL A 10 -3.98 -6.98 6.76
CA VAL A 10 -2.93 -7.84 6.25
C VAL A 10 -1.61 -7.48 6.92
N ASP A 11 -1.05 -8.44 7.65
CA ASP A 11 0.24 -8.30 8.31
C ASP A 11 1.32 -9.00 7.50
N VAL A 12 2.43 -8.31 7.27
CA VAL A 12 3.58 -8.86 6.53
C VAL A 12 4.86 -8.53 7.27
N THR A 13 5.78 -9.49 7.37
CA THR A 13 7.13 -9.27 7.88
C THR A 13 8.08 -9.12 6.70
N PRO A 14 8.32 -7.89 6.20
CA PRO A 14 9.19 -7.68 5.06
C PRO A 14 10.65 -7.98 5.40
N THR A 15 11.42 -8.43 4.41
CA THR A 15 12.88 -8.50 4.46
C THR A 15 13.49 -7.33 3.69
N ASN A 16 14.74 -6.98 4.03
CA ASN A 16 15.45 -5.94 3.31
C ASN A 16 15.67 -6.33 1.84
N GLY A 17 15.32 -5.45 0.90
CA GLY A 17 15.29 -5.75 -0.54
C GLY A 17 14.09 -6.60 -0.99
N GLY A 18 13.22 -7.01 -0.07
CA GLY A 18 12.05 -7.81 -0.35
C GLY A 18 10.91 -7.03 -1.00
N SER A 19 9.86 -7.77 -1.38
CA SER A 19 8.63 -7.22 -1.93
C SER A 19 7.40 -7.65 -1.15
N THR A 20 6.31 -6.90 -1.26
CA THR A 20 5.01 -7.24 -0.69
C THR A 20 3.91 -6.96 -1.70
N THR A 21 3.14 -7.99 -2.03
CA THR A 21 1.98 -7.87 -2.91
C THR A 21 0.80 -7.35 -2.14
N ILE A 22 0.22 -6.25 -2.63
CA ILE A 22 -0.99 -5.65 -2.08
C ILE A 22 -2.19 -6.47 -2.60
N PRO A 23 -2.99 -7.10 -1.73
CA PRO A 23 -4.15 -7.85 -2.17
C PRO A 23 -5.22 -6.96 -2.80
N VAL A 24 -6.02 -7.56 -3.67
CA VAL A 24 -7.23 -6.92 -4.21
C VAL A 24 -8.29 -6.90 -3.12
N SER A 25 -8.94 -5.75 -2.92
CA SER A 25 -10.15 -5.64 -2.11
C SER A 25 -11.34 -5.31 -3.01
N ASP A 26 -12.55 -5.58 -2.55
CA ASP A 26 -13.83 -5.41 -3.29
C ASP A 26 -14.21 -3.95 -3.63
N GLY A 27 -13.30 -2.98 -3.49
CA GLY A 27 -13.54 -1.56 -3.78
C GLY A 27 -14.38 -0.81 -2.74
N GLY A 28 -15.15 -1.53 -1.91
CA GLY A 28 -15.98 -0.98 -0.84
C GLY A 28 -15.29 -1.03 0.53
N THR A 29 -14.45 -2.05 0.75
CA THR A 29 -13.73 -2.28 2.00
C THR A 29 -12.30 -1.74 1.92
N PRO A 30 -11.89 -0.82 2.83
CA PRO A 30 -10.49 -0.42 2.94
C PRO A 30 -9.61 -1.63 3.32
N LEU A 31 -8.44 -1.70 2.70
CA LEU A 31 -7.38 -2.63 3.04
C LEU A 31 -6.31 -1.90 3.86
N THR A 32 -5.96 -2.43 5.02
CA THR A 32 -4.81 -1.95 5.80
C THR A 32 -3.68 -2.97 5.74
N LEU A 33 -2.54 -2.56 5.17
CA LEU A 33 -1.32 -3.33 5.09
C LEU A 33 -0.34 -2.87 6.17
N CYS A 34 -0.06 -3.74 7.12
CA CYS A 34 0.85 -3.50 8.24
C CYS A 34 2.18 -4.23 8.02
N LEU A 35 3.27 -3.48 7.85
CA LEU A 35 4.60 -4.03 7.74
C LEU A 35 5.21 -4.25 9.13
N LYS A 36 5.25 -5.48 9.64
CA LYS A 36 5.85 -5.82 10.93
C LYS A 36 7.33 -6.12 10.78
N HIS A 37 8.17 -5.13 11.03
CA HIS A 37 9.63 -5.33 11.08
C HIS A 37 10.22 -4.53 12.25
N THR A 38 11.34 -4.99 12.81
CA THR A 38 11.95 -4.40 14.01
C THR A 38 13.15 -3.50 13.71
N SER A 39 13.68 -3.57 12.49
CA SER A 39 14.85 -2.80 12.06
C SER A 39 14.53 -1.92 10.86
N VAL A 40 15.36 -0.90 10.61
CA VAL A 40 15.25 -0.09 9.39
C VAL A 40 15.40 -0.99 8.16
N LEU A 41 14.53 -0.77 7.17
CA LEU A 41 14.64 -1.40 5.85
C LEU A 41 15.34 -0.42 4.90
N LEU A 42 16.36 -0.88 4.18
CA LEU A 42 17.03 -0.05 3.18
C LEU A 42 16.14 0.11 1.95
N THR A 43 15.66 -1.02 1.42
CA THR A 43 14.79 -1.04 0.24
C THR A 43 13.62 -1.98 0.47
N HIS A 44 12.42 -1.56 0.06
CA HIS A 44 11.26 -2.42 0.00
C HIS A 44 10.39 -2.10 -1.21
N THR A 45 9.83 -3.13 -1.86
CA THR A 45 9.00 -2.96 -3.05
C THR A 45 7.54 -3.32 -2.78
N PHE A 46 6.62 -2.38 -2.98
CA PHE A 46 5.20 -2.70 -3.03
C PHE A 46 4.78 -3.11 -4.43
N VAL A 47 4.19 -4.30 -4.56
CA VAL A 47 3.63 -4.79 -5.82
C VAL A 47 2.13 -4.52 -5.81
N TRP A 48 1.71 -3.59 -6.68
CA TRP A 48 0.32 -3.20 -6.81
C TRP A 48 -0.45 -4.22 -7.67
N PRO A 49 -1.71 -4.54 -7.31
CA PRO A 49 -2.50 -5.52 -8.05
C PRO A 49 -2.85 -5.01 -9.45
N ALA A 50 -2.92 -5.93 -10.42
CA ALA A 50 -3.29 -5.63 -11.79
C ALA A 50 -4.80 -5.38 -11.96
N ASP A 51 -5.61 -6.07 -11.17
CA ASP A 51 -7.07 -6.11 -11.28
C ASP A 51 -7.77 -5.40 -10.11
N ALA A 52 -7.19 -4.31 -9.59
CA ALA A 52 -7.86 -3.51 -8.57
C ALA A 52 -9.19 -2.95 -9.10
N PRO A 53 -10.31 -3.10 -8.37
CA PRO A 53 -11.55 -2.44 -8.73
C PRO A 53 -11.47 -0.93 -8.50
N ASP A 54 -12.27 -0.17 -9.26
CA ASP A 54 -12.39 1.27 -9.06
C ASP A 54 -12.79 1.58 -7.62
N GLY A 55 -12.06 2.49 -6.99
CA GLY A 55 -12.30 2.88 -5.62
C GLY A 55 -11.61 2.04 -4.55
N GLN A 56 -10.88 0.96 -4.90
CA GLN A 56 -10.06 0.23 -3.93
C GLN A 56 -9.15 1.20 -3.17
N LYS A 57 -9.20 1.11 -1.83
CA LYS A 57 -8.39 1.90 -0.91
C LYS A 57 -7.40 1.01 -0.18
N VAL A 58 -6.16 1.48 -0.08
CA VAL A 58 -5.07 0.78 0.59
C VAL A 58 -4.37 1.75 1.53
N GLU A 59 -4.34 1.42 2.81
CA GLU A 59 -3.55 2.11 3.83
C GLU A 59 -2.30 1.27 4.10
N ILE A 60 -1.13 1.88 3.97
CA ILE A 60 0.15 1.25 4.29
C ILE A 60 0.63 1.84 5.60
N ALA A 61 0.81 0.99 6.61
CA ALA A 61 1.35 1.36 7.91
C ALA A 61 2.68 0.64 8.15
N CYS A 62 3.72 1.41 8.53
CA CYS A 62 5.04 0.87 8.84
C CYS A 62 5.55 1.43 10.19
N PRO A 63 5.85 0.58 11.19
CA PRO A 63 6.37 1.01 12.48
C PRO A 63 7.86 1.38 12.42
N VAL A 64 8.57 1.02 11.34
CA VAL A 64 10.00 1.29 11.14
C VAL A 64 10.23 2.16 9.92
N ALA A 65 11.40 2.78 9.83
CA ALA A 65 11.77 3.55 8.65
C ALA A 65 12.09 2.62 7.46
N ILE A 66 11.73 3.07 6.26
CA ILE A 66 12.18 2.51 4.99
C ILE A 66 12.89 3.60 4.20
N THR A 67 14.18 3.41 3.92
CA THR A 67 15.00 4.41 3.23
C THR A 67 14.56 4.59 1.78
N THR A 68 14.28 3.49 1.08
CA THR A 68 13.85 3.46 -0.32
C THR A 68 12.61 2.60 -0.48
N VAL A 69 11.53 3.20 -0.94
CA VAL A 69 10.31 2.51 -1.33
C VAL A 69 10.25 2.47 -2.85
N ALA A 70 10.18 1.26 -3.40
CA ALA A 70 9.93 1.03 -4.81
C ALA A 70 8.48 0.57 -5.01
N HIS A 71 7.95 0.82 -6.20
CA HIS A 71 6.61 0.40 -6.59
C HIS A 71 6.67 -0.37 -7.89
N SER A 72 6.18 -1.61 -7.87
CA SER A 72 5.92 -2.41 -9.05
C SER A 72 4.45 -2.25 -9.41
N LEU A 73 4.18 -1.56 -10.51
CA LEU A 73 2.84 -1.36 -11.03
C LEU A 73 2.55 -2.37 -12.12
N ALA A 74 1.27 -2.75 -12.25
CA ALA A 74 0.83 -3.55 -13.38
C ALA A 74 1.00 -2.79 -14.71
N THR A 75 1.18 -3.53 -15.80
CA THR A 75 1.36 -2.95 -17.14
C THR A 75 0.21 -2.03 -17.50
N GLY A 76 0.53 -0.79 -17.88
CA GLY A 76 -0.46 0.24 -18.23
C GLY A 76 -1.15 0.89 -17.04
N ALA A 77 -0.80 0.53 -15.80
CA ALA A 77 -1.20 1.29 -14.62
C ALA A 77 -0.18 2.41 -14.35
N ALA A 78 -0.68 3.51 -13.77
CA ALA A 78 0.15 4.62 -13.34
C ALA A 78 0.01 4.85 -11.83
N ALA A 79 0.93 5.63 -11.26
CA ALA A 79 0.89 6.01 -9.87
C ALA A 79 1.30 7.46 -9.67
N MET A 80 0.52 8.19 -8.87
CA MET A 80 0.68 9.62 -8.62
C MET A 80 0.86 9.87 -7.13
N GLY A 81 1.97 10.53 -6.77
CA GLY A 81 2.27 10.91 -5.38
C GLY A 81 2.73 9.75 -4.49
N MET A 82 3.28 8.68 -5.07
CA MET A 82 3.80 7.55 -4.33
C MET A 82 4.92 7.94 -3.37
N ILE A 83 4.89 7.36 -2.16
CA ILE A 83 5.99 7.53 -1.21
C ILE A 83 7.25 6.83 -1.73
N THR A 84 8.38 7.51 -1.68
CA THR A 84 9.69 6.94 -2.07
C THR A 84 10.58 6.62 -0.87
N SER A 85 10.14 7.01 0.33
CA SER A 85 10.73 6.69 1.61
C SER A 85 9.65 6.79 2.71
N MET A 86 9.89 6.17 3.86
CA MET A 86 9.01 6.25 5.02
C MET A 86 9.85 6.44 6.29
N VAL A 87 9.49 7.42 7.12
CA VAL A 87 10.01 7.51 8.49
C VAL A 87 9.29 6.50 9.38
N ALA A 88 9.87 6.16 10.53
CA ALA A 88 9.24 5.24 11.48
C ALA A 88 7.86 5.74 11.92
N GLY A 89 6.85 4.86 11.89
CA GLY A 89 5.47 5.19 12.21
C GLY A 89 4.71 5.93 11.11
N ALA A 90 5.36 6.26 9.98
CA ALA A 90 4.69 6.85 8.83
C ALA A 90 4.08 5.80 7.91
N GLY A 91 3.27 6.30 6.99
CA GLY A 91 2.52 5.50 6.05
C GLY A 91 1.98 6.33 4.90
N GLY A 92 1.09 5.73 4.13
CA GLY A 92 0.35 6.42 3.09
C GLY A 92 -0.94 5.71 2.76
N THR A 93 -1.98 6.48 2.46
CA THR A 93 -3.23 5.94 1.96
C THR A 93 -3.33 6.20 0.47
N TYR A 94 -3.77 5.19 -0.26
CA TYR A 94 -3.85 5.19 -1.70
C TYR A 94 -5.24 4.77 -2.17
N ARG A 95 -5.67 5.33 -3.29
CA ARG A 95 -6.92 4.98 -3.95
C ARG A 95 -6.70 4.69 -5.42
N PHE A 96 -7.25 3.58 -5.90
CA PHE A 96 -7.26 3.27 -7.32
C PHE A 96 -8.43 3.94 -8.03
N ARG A 97 -8.17 4.47 -9.23
CA ARG A 97 -9.20 4.94 -10.17
C ARG A 97 -9.16 4.07 -11.42
N GLY A 98 -10.23 3.30 -11.64
CA GLY A 98 -10.36 2.37 -12.76
C GLY A 98 -10.47 3.08 -14.11
N SER A 99 -11.06 4.28 -14.16
CA SER A 99 -11.26 5.05 -15.39
C SER A 99 -9.96 5.38 -16.14
N ASN A 100 -8.83 5.49 -15.44
CA ASN A 100 -7.52 5.77 -16.01
C ASN A 100 -6.42 4.86 -15.43
N LYS A 101 -6.80 3.75 -14.79
CA LYS A 101 -5.91 2.76 -14.17
C LYS A 101 -4.79 3.39 -13.33
N THR A 102 -5.13 4.38 -12.51
CA THR A 102 -4.13 5.14 -11.74
C THR A 102 -4.33 5.02 -10.24
N TRP A 103 -3.24 4.78 -9.52
CA TRP A 103 -3.18 4.88 -8.06
C TRP A 103 -2.82 6.30 -7.64
N TYR A 104 -3.61 6.88 -6.74
CA TYR A 104 -3.38 8.20 -6.19
C TYR A 104 -3.11 8.12 -4.71
N LYS A 105 -2.06 8.79 -4.23
CA LYS A 105 -1.92 9.08 -2.80
C LYS A 105 -3.01 10.06 -2.38
N VAL A 106 -3.71 9.74 -1.29
CA VAL A 106 -4.81 10.56 -0.75
C VAL A 106 -4.52 11.08 0.67
N SER A 107 -3.56 10.49 1.37
CA SER A 107 -3.02 10.99 2.65
C SER A 107 -1.59 10.49 2.85
#